data_AF-A0A357CYL6-F1
#
_entry.id   AF-A0A357CYL6-F1
#
_cell.length_a   1.000
_cell.length_b   1.000
_cell.length_c   1.000
_cell.angle_alpha   90.00
_cell.angle_beta   90.00
_cell.angle_gamma   90.00
#
_symmetry.space_group_name_H-M   'P 1'
#
loop_
_entity.id
_entity.type
_entity.pdbx_description
1 polymer ?
#
loop_
_entity_poly.entity_id
_entity_poly.type
_entity_poly.pdbx_seq_one_letter_code
_entity_poly.pdbx_strand_id
1 'polypeptide(L)'
;DNMVIYKEHLVQRGHAFAIVDEVDSILIDEARTPLIISGQGEESSDMYRRADSFVRKLKCYRIKEFDAKKSDEDIVEDYIVDEKAK
;
A
#
# COMPACT_ATOMS: atom_id res chain seq x y z
N ASP A 1 0.59 11.00 -18.63
CA ASP A 1 1.99 11.38 -18.36
C ASP A 1 2.54 10.85 -17.05
N ASN A 2 2.01 11.21 -15.89
CA ASN A 2 2.61 10.79 -14.60
C ASN A 2 2.40 9.31 -14.21
N MET A 3 1.86 8.48 -15.11
CA MET A 3 1.65 7.04 -14.91
C MET A 3 2.21 6.18 -16.05
N VAL A 4 2.94 6.78 -17.01
CA VAL A 4 3.57 5.99 -18.09
C VAL A 4 4.90 5.41 -17.61
N ILE A 5 5.23 4.20 -18.07
CA ILE A 5 6.49 3.51 -17.72
C ILE A 5 7.66 4.06 -18.52
N TYR A 6 7.41 4.45 -19.77
CA TYR A 6 8.44 4.82 -20.75
C TYR A 6 8.29 6.27 -21.18
N LYS A 7 9.43 6.93 -21.40
CA LYS A 7 9.49 8.37 -21.69
C LYS A 7 8.86 8.70 -23.04
N GLU A 8 8.94 7.79 -23.99
CA GLU A 8 8.39 7.92 -25.33
C GLU A 8 6.86 7.98 -25.33
N HIS A 9 6.22 7.58 -24.22
CA HIS A 9 4.77 7.59 -24.05
C HIS A 9 4.25 8.88 -23.38
N LEU A 10 5.11 9.82 -23.02
CA LEU A 10 4.69 11.13 -22.53
C LEU A 10 4.01 11.91 -23.65
N VAL A 11 2.83 12.48 -23.38
CA VAL A 11 2.05 13.23 -24.38
C VAL A 11 2.24 14.74 -24.27
N GLN A 12 2.42 15.29 -23.07
CA GLN A 12 2.68 16.71 -22.85
C GLN A 12 4.17 17.02 -22.94
N ARG A 13 4.49 18.28 -23.26
CA ARG A 13 5.87 18.77 -23.47
C ARG A 13 6.22 19.96 -22.56
N GLY A 14 5.55 20.05 -21.41
CA GLY A 14 5.67 21.16 -20.46
C GLY A 14 4.44 22.08 -20.47
N HIS A 15 4.45 23.06 -19.55
CA HIS A 15 3.34 23.99 -19.32
C HIS A 15 3.89 25.43 -19.25
N ALA A 16 4.11 26.06 -20.41
CA ALA A 16 4.81 27.35 -20.48
C ALA A 16 3.89 28.57 -20.25
N PHE A 17 2.67 28.52 -20.79
CA PHE A 17 1.67 29.58 -20.64
C PHE A 17 0.28 28.99 -20.92
N ALA A 18 -0.74 29.49 -20.21
CA ALA A 18 -2.13 29.11 -20.41
C ALA A 18 -3.02 30.34 -20.26
N ILE A 19 -3.98 30.50 -21.17
CA ILE A 19 -5.09 31.46 -21.02
C ILE A 19 -6.30 30.62 -20.64
N VAL A 20 -6.95 30.98 -19.53
CA VAL A 20 -8.13 30.31 -19.02
C VAL A 20 -9.30 31.26 -19.17
N ASP A 21 -10.27 30.86 -19.98
CA ASP A 21 -11.55 31.56 -20.09
C ASP A 21 -12.44 31.20 -18.90
N GLU A 22 -13.34 32.11 -18.50
CA GLU A 22 -14.22 31.94 -17.33
C GLU A 22 -13.45 31.49 -16.06
N VAL A 23 -12.44 32.29 -15.69
CA VAL A 23 -11.46 31.95 -14.64
C VAL A 23 -12.08 31.65 -13.27
N ASP A 24 -13.21 32.27 -12.95
CA ASP A 24 -13.95 32.04 -11.72
C ASP A 24 -14.58 30.65 -11.70
N SER A 25 -15.24 30.26 -12.78
CA SER A 25 -15.85 28.93 -12.91
C SER A 25 -14.80 27.81 -12.84
N ILE A 26 -13.65 27.97 -13.50
CA ILE A 26 -12.61 26.95 -13.54
C ILE A 26 -11.77 26.90 -12.26
N LEU A 27 -11.21 28.04 -11.82
CA LEU A 27 -10.25 28.06 -10.71
C LEU A 27 -10.89 28.19 -9.32
N ILE A 28 -12.19 28.51 -9.24
CA ILE A 28 -12.93 28.57 -7.99
C ILE A 28 -13.93 27.42 -7.91
N ASP A 29 -14.83 27.30 -8.89
CA ASP A 29 -15.94 26.37 -8.76
C ASP A 29 -15.54 24.91 -9.04
N GLU A 30 -14.94 24.65 -10.20
CA GLU A 30 -14.51 23.29 -10.60
C GLU A 30 -13.33 22.80 -9.75
N ALA A 31 -12.41 23.69 -9.37
CA ALA A 31 -11.26 23.36 -8.53
C ALA A 31 -11.62 22.81 -7.13
N ARG A 32 -12.88 22.95 -6.69
CA ARG A 32 -13.36 22.32 -5.44
C ARG A 32 -13.46 20.80 -5.53
N THR A 33 -13.57 20.24 -6.73
CA THR A 33 -13.61 18.79 -6.95
C THR A 33 -12.27 18.34 -7.53
N PRO A 34 -11.56 17.40 -6.90
CA PRO A 34 -10.25 16.97 -7.40
C PRO A 34 -10.36 16.18 -8.71
N LEU A 35 -9.36 16.32 -9.58
CA LEU A 35 -9.20 15.48 -10.76
C LEU A 35 -8.75 14.07 -10.33
N ILE A 36 -9.57 13.05 -10.62
CA ILE A 36 -9.30 11.66 -10.27
C ILE A 36 -9.21 10.81 -11.53
N ILE A 37 -8.14 10.03 -11.65
CA ILE A 37 -8.06 8.93 -12.63
C ILE A 37 -8.39 7.64 -11.89
N SER A 38 -9.57 7.10 -12.13
CA SER A 38 -10.01 5.81 -11.58
C SER A 38 -9.93 4.71 -12.63
N GLY A 39 -9.71 3.48 -12.16
CA GLY A 39 -9.72 2.27 -12.96
C GLY A 39 -10.23 1.11 -12.11
N GLN A 40 -10.59 -0.01 -12.74
CA GLN A 40 -10.88 -1.22 -11.98
C GLN A 40 -9.60 -1.70 -11.28
N GLY A 41 -9.70 -1.97 -9.98
CA GLY A 41 -8.61 -2.63 -9.26
C GLY A 41 -8.50 -4.09 -9.69
N GLU A 42 -7.30 -4.66 -9.64
CA GLU A 42 -7.14 -6.10 -9.79
C GLU A 42 -7.85 -6.82 -8.64
N GLU A 43 -8.76 -7.75 -8.96
CA GLU A 43 -9.43 -8.57 -7.97
C GLU A 43 -8.44 -9.56 -7.34
N SER A 44 -7.86 -9.16 -6.20
CA SER A 44 -6.95 -9.98 -5.41
C SER A 44 -7.68 -10.78 -4.32
N SER A 45 -9.01 -10.89 -4.38
CA SER A 45 -9.82 -11.58 -3.35
C SER A 45 -9.35 -13.02 -3.09
N ASP A 46 -8.95 -13.74 -4.13
CA ASP A 46 -8.39 -15.09 -3.97
C ASP A 46 -7.01 -15.11 -3.31
N MET A 47 -6.18 -14.11 -3.60
CA MET A 47 -4.88 -13.96 -2.94
C MET A 47 -5.07 -13.72 -1.44
N TYR A 48 -6.02 -12.84 -1.06
CA TYR A 48 -6.36 -12.60 0.34
C TYR A 48 -6.87 -13.85 1.05
N ARG A 49 -7.72 -14.65 0.40
CA ARG A 49 -8.21 -15.93 0.96
C ARG A 49 -7.08 -16.93 1.18
N ARG A 50 -6.15 -17.03 0.22
CA ARG A 50 -4.97 -17.92 0.33
C ARG A 50 -4.03 -17.45 1.43
N ALA A 51 -3.78 -16.15 1.53
CA ALA A 51 -2.96 -15.57 2.59
C ALA A 51 -3.57 -15.82 3.98
N ASP A 52 -4.87 -15.57 4.18
CA ASP A 52 -5.56 -15.85 5.45
C ASP A 52 -5.48 -17.35 5.81
N SER A 53 -5.75 -18.23 4.83
CA SER A 53 -5.64 -19.68 5.03
C SER A 53 -4.22 -20.14 5.36
N PHE A 54 -3.20 -19.46 4.83
CA PHE A 54 -1.80 -19.74 5.12
C PHE A 54 -1.42 -19.30 6.53
N VAL A 55 -1.72 -18.04 6.90
CA VAL A 55 -1.38 -17.48 8.21
C VAL A 55 -2.01 -18.28 9.36
N ARG A 56 -3.23 -18.82 9.17
CA ARG A 56 -3.89 -19.69 10.17
C ARG A 56 -3.17 -21.01 10.45
N LYS A 57 -2.30 -21.46 9.56
CA LYS A 57 -1.50 -22.68 9.75
C LYS A 57 -0.21 -22.42 10.51
N LEU A 58 0.21 -21.16 10.62
CA LEU A 58 1.41 -20.78 11.35
C LEU A 58 1.19 -21.00 12.84
N LYS A 59 2.16 -21.63 13.48
CA LYS A 59 2.15 -21.87 14.91
C LYS A 59 2.93 -20.79 15.64
N CYS A 60 2.42 -20.42 16.81
CA CYS A 60 2.92 -19.31 17.61
C CYS A 60 3.61 -19.81 18.87
N TYR A 61 4.83 -19.34 19.12
CA TYR A 61 5.48 -19.47 20.41
C TYR A 61 5.32 -18.17 21.22
N ARG A 62 4.74 -18.28 22.42
CA ARG A 62 4.50 -17.12 23.30
C ARG A 62 5.51 -17.10 24.43
N ILE A 63 6.27 -16.02 24.54
CA ILE A 63 7.27 -15.84 25.58
C ILE A 63 6.67 -14.95 26.68
N LYS A 64 6.58 -15.47 27.91
CA LYS A 64 6.20 -14.69 29.09
C LYS A 64 7.41 -14.04 29.78
N GLU A 65 8.55 -14.70 29.75
CA GLU A 65 9.83 -14.23 30.29
C GLU A 65 10.97 -14.71 29.39
N PHE A 66 11.87 -13.79 29.02
CA PHE A 66 13.01 -14.08 28.15
C PHE A 66 14.04 -14.89 28.95
N ASP A 67 14.09 -16.20 28.72
CA ASP A 67 15.10 -17.06 29.33
C ASP A 67 16.37 -16.98 28.48
N ALA A 68 17.38 -16.23 28.96
CA ALA A 68 18.65 -15.99 28.26
C ALA A 68 19.46 -17.26 27.92
N LYS A 69 18.98 -18.44 28.34
CA LYS A 69 19.58 -19.76 28.04
C LYS A 69 18.96 -20.45 26.82
N LYS A 70 17.81 -20.02 26.32
CA LYS A 70 17.19 -20.58 25.11
C LYS A 70 17.46 -19.67 23.93
N SER A 71 18.07 -20.21 22.88
CA SER A 71 18.24 -19.48 21.63
C SER A 71 16.95 -19.54 20.82
N ASP A 72 16.68 -18.52 20.00
CA ASP A 72 15.51 -18.52 19.10
C ASP A 72 15.57 -19.70 18.10
N GLU A 73 16.76 -20.25 17.84
CA GLU A 73 17.02 -21.40 16.98
C GLU A 73 16.48 -22.73 17.57
N ASP A 74 16.22 -22.79 18.88
CA ASP A 74 15.67 -23.97 19.55
C ASP A 74 14.12 -24.03 19.48
N ILE A 75 13.48 -22.99 18.93
CA ILE A 75 12.02 -22.87 18.84
C ILE A 75 11.55 -23.44 17.51
N VAL A 76 10.73 -24.50 17.57
CA VAL A 76 10.20 -25.22 16.38
C VAL A 76 9.01 -24.49 15.73
N GLU A 77 8.44 -23.49 16.41
CA GLU A 77 7.24 -22.77 15.95
C GLU A 77 7.56 -21.67 14.93
N ASP A 78 6.57 -21.28 14.13
CA ASP A 78 6.77 -20.42 12.95
C ASP A 78 7.00 -18.93 13.29
N TYR A 79 6.52 -18.45 14.44
CA TYR A 79 6.75 -17.06 14.88
C TYR A 79 6.63 -16.88 16.40
N ILE A 80 7.31 -15.86 16.92
CA ILE A 80 7.41 -15.56 18.36
C ILE A 80 6.61 -14.30 18.69
N VAL A 81 5.85 -14.32 19.79
CA VAL A 81 5.15 -13.16 20.34
C VAL A 81 5.65 -12.87 21.76
N ASP A 82 6.19 -11.67 21.96
CA ASP A 82 6.58 -11.12 23.26
C ASP A 82 5.52 -10.13 23.76
N GLU A 83 4.80 -10.51 24.81
CA GLU A 83 3.73 -9.69 25.40
C GLU A 83 4.26 -8.60 26.37
N LYS A 84 5.55 -8.63 26.75
CA LYS A 84 6.17 -7.62 27.62
C LYS A 84 6.83 -6.48 26.85
N ALA A 85 7.10 -6.67 25.55
CA ALA A 85 7.64 -5.64 24.66
C ALA A 85 6.57 -4.66 24.12
N LYS A 86 5.33 -4.77 24.61
CA LYS A 86 4.19 -3.91 24.23
C LYS A 86 3.86 -2.91 25.35
#